data_AF-A0A7E5VA63-F1
#
_entry.id   AF-A0A7E5VA63-F1
#
_cell.length_a   1.000
_cell.length_b   1.000
_cell.length_c   1.000
_cell.angle_alpha   90.00
_cell.angle_beta   90.00
_cell.angle_gamma   90.00
#
_symmetry.space_group_name_H-M   'P 1'
#
loop_
_entity.id
_entity.type
_entity.pdbx_description
1 polymer ?
#
loop_
_entity_poly.entity_id
_entity_poly.type
_entity_poly.pdbx_seq_one_letter_code
_entity_poly.pdbx_strand_id
1 'polypeptide(L)'
;MTLTELFRSETFWVLCGLMGRHCESQKYNFIHNLNHLAILASVFTKVTLDRKPTIYPFDKYILKESKRHNKEVKQRLLHEGSGNMGDMISKWWWGGDPDERDELSGMSRRDIYNVQKSWTPIYANATGNGFLVFKRLFEADPISKTFFKNIARSSEAEMASNMYFRAHLINIMASLNTSIQNLDKPEMVKLLMHKLGDAHRRLKIEKRQFWVFKDVLMNILKNDLKLSDAVVVSWDRYITFIYDHILPRLES
;
A
#
# COMPACT_ATOMS: atom_id res chain seq x y z
N MET A 1 24.06 -26.16 4.74
CA MET A 1 23.79 -24.72 4.87
C MET A 1 22.46 -24.56 5.58
N THR A 2 22.48 -24.24 6.87
CA THR A 2 21.26 -24.11 7.69
C THR A 2 20.66 -22.71 7.53
N LEU A 3 19.35 -22.54 7.74
CA LEU A 3 18.67 -21.23 7.66
C LEU A 3 19.34 -20.17 8.53
N THR A 4 19.94 -20.58 9.66
CA THR A 4 20.75 -19.74 10.55
C THR A 4 22.02 -19.17 9.92
N GLU A 5 22.61 -19.85 8.93
CA GLU A 5 23.79 -19.37 8.20
C GLU A 5 23.40 -18.35 7.11
N LEU A 6 22.17 -18.46 6.56
CA LEU A 6 21.65 -17.51 5.57
C LEU A 6 21.46 -16.10 6.18
N PHE A 7 20.98 -16.03 7.43
CA PHE A 7 20.74 -14.78 8.17
C PHE A 7 22.00 -14.07 8.68
N ARG A 8 23.17 -14.72 8.61
CA ARG A 8 24.46 -14.12 8.99
C ARG A 8 25.31 -13.68 7.80
N SER A 9 24.85 -13.92 6.56
CA SER A 9 25.58 -13.51 5.36
C SER A 9 25.40 -12.00 5.10
N GLU A 10 26.49 -11.32 4.71
CA GLU A 10 26.48 -9.88 4.39
C GLU A 10 25.52 -9.52 3.25
N THR A 11 25.13 -10.50 2.42
CA THR A 11 24.11 -10.35 1.38
C THR A 11 22.72 -9.99 1.90
N PHE A 12 22.37 -10.37 3.14
CA PHE A 12 21.09 -10.01 3.75
C PHE A 12 21.05 -8.52 4.15
N TRP A 13 22.17 -7.97 4.61
CA TRP A 13 22.28 -6.54 4.95
C TRP A 13 22.33 -5.63 3.72
N VAL A 14 22.88 -6.11 2.60
CA VAL A 14 22.86 -5.38 1.31
C VAL A 14 21.44 -5.28 0.74
N LEU A 15 20.61 -6.33 0.89
CA LEU A 15 19.19 -6.30 0.48
C LEU A 15 18.32 -5.43 1.41
N CYS A 16 18.60 -5.38 2.72
CA CYS A 16 17.94 -4.46 3.64
C CYS A 16 18.39 -3.00 3.47
N GLY A 17 19.64 -2.75 3.05
CA GLY A 17 20.18 -1.41 2.81
C GLY A 17 19.56 -0.67 1.63
N LEU A 18 19.00 -1.39 0.65
CA LEU A 18 18.31 -0.81 -0.51
C LEU A 18 16.85 -0.40 -0.22
N MET A 19 16.27 -0.78 0.92
CA MET A 19 14.88 -0.50 1.29
C MET A 19 14.79 0.37 2.55
N GLY A 20 15.16 1.64 2.39
CA GLY A 20 15.31 2.64 3.45
C GLY A 20 14.25 2.64 4.57
N ARG A 21 14.76 2.82 5.81
CA ARG A 21 14.18 3.47 7.01
C ARG A 21 12.66 3.44 7.26
N HIS A 22 11.97 2.33 7.01
CA HIS A 22 10.58 2.14 7.48
C HIS A 22 10.31 0.78 8.16
N CYS A 23 11.35 0.11 8.65
CA CYS A 23 11.26 -1.23 9.23
C CYS A 23 11.69 -1.26 10.71
N GLU A 24 11.08 -0.41 11.53
CA GLU A 24 11.34 -0.40 12.98
C GLU A 24 10.10 -0.79 13.79
N SER A 25 8.88 -0.52 13.30
CA SER A 25 7.63 -0.89 13.98
C SER A 25 7.23 -2.37 13.82
N GLN A 26 7.77 -3.10 12.84
CA GLN A 26 7.44 -4.52 12.61
C GLN A 26 8.40 -5.52 13.27
N LYS A 27 9.55 -5.07 13.79
CA LYS A 27 10.53 -5.96 14.46
C LYS A 27 10.02 -6.55 15.78
N TYR A 28 9.19 -5.80 16.50
CA TYR A 28 8.71 -6.20 17.84
C TYR A 28 7.73 -7.38 17.81
N ASN A 29 6.95 -7.55 16.74
CA ASN A 29 6.01 -8.67 16.62
C ASN A 29 6.67 -9.97 16.13
N PHE A 30 7.87 -9.90 15.56
CA PHE A 30 8.57 -11.06 14.99
C PHE A 30 9.34 -11.87 16.04
N ILE A 31 9.93 -11.22 17.04
CA ILE A 31 10.74 -11.89 18.08
C ILE A 31 9.86 -12.62 19.10
N HIS A 32 8.64 -12.13 19.35
CA HIS A 32 7.78 -12.69 20.39
C HIS A 32 7.11 -14.03 20.01
N ASN A 33 7.01 -14.36 18.72
CA ASN A 33 6.28 -15.56 18.24
C ASN A 33 7.18 -16.78 17.98
N LEU A 34 8.50 -16.61 17.92
CA LEU A 34 9.45 -17.73 17.68
C LEU A 34 9.86 -18.46 18.97
N ASN A 35 9.72 -17.82 20.13
CA ASN A 35 10.10 -18.42 21.41
C ASN A 35 9.13 -19.52 21.90
N HIS A 36 7.89 -19.56 21.41
CA HIS A 36 6.89 -20.56 21.84
C HIS A 36 7.02 -21.92 21.11
N LEU A 37 7.67 -21.98 19.96
CA LEU A 37 7.81 -23.24 19.19
C LEU A 37 9.13 -23.97 19.42
N ALA A 38 10.14 -23.32 20.02
CA ALA A 38 11.44 -23.93 20.27
C ALA A 38 11.50 -24.80 21.54
N ILE A 39 10.60 -24.60 22.50
CA ILE A 39 10.65 -25.29 23.81
C ILE A 39 9.97 -26.68 23.78
N LEU A 40 9.06 -26.94 22.82
CA LEU A 40 8.41 -28.25 22.70
C LEU A 40 9.22 -29.30 21.92
N ALA A 41 10.26 -28.88 21.18
CA ALA A 41 11.07 -29.80 20.37
C ALA A 41 12.26 -30.43 21.14
N SER A 42 12.58 -29.99 22.36
CA SER A 42 13.80 -30.40 23.08
C SER A 42 13.61 -31.42 24.20
N VAL A 43 12.41 -31.98 24.42
CA VAL A 43 12.17 -32.93 25.53
C VAL A 43 12.16 -34.41 25.12
N PHE A 44 12.20 -34.76 23.82
CA PHE A 44 12.02 -36.16 23.39
C PHE A 44 13.17 -36.82 22.61
N THR A 45 14.41 -36.34 22.76
CA THR A 45 15.56 -37.10 22.22
C THR A 45 16.80 -36.97 23.09
N LYS A 46 16.94 -37.88 24.07
CA LYS A 46 18.18 -38.60 24.42
C LYS A 46 18.01 -39.37 25.74
N VAL A 47 17.65 -40.65 25.67
CA VAL A 47 18.24 -41.72 26.52
C VAL A 47 18.25 -43.02 25.71
N THR A 48 19.42 -43.65 25.72
CA THR A 48 19.95 -44.86 25.07
C THR A 48 19.00 -46.04 24.80
N LEU A 49 19.24 -46.76 23.69
CA LEU A 49 19.77 -48.15 23.72
C LEU A 49 20.14 -48.65 22.31
N ASP A 50 21.42 -48.97 22.15
CA ASP A 50 22.08 -49.46 20.93
C ASP A 50 21.86 -50.98 20.77
N ARG A 51 20.66 -51.38 20.35
CA ARG A 51 20.37 -52.74 19.86
C ARG A 51 19.61 -52.63 18.55
N LYS A 52 20.09 -53.29 17.47
CA LYS A 52 19.26 -53.48 16.26
C LYS A 52 17.97 -54.21 16.68
N PRO A 53 16.79 -53.60 16.51
CA PRO A 53 15.56 -54.23 16.96
C PRO A 53 15.27 -55.46 16.11
N THR A 54 15.07 -56.61 16.75
CA THR A 54 14.38 -57.75 16.14
C THR A 54 12.95 -57.33 15.86
N ILE A 55 12.65 -57.03 14.60
CA ILE A 55 11.31 -56.63 14.17
C ILE A 55 10.41 -57.86 14.18
N TYR A 56 9.49 -57.94 15.13
CA TYR A 56 8.51 -59.02 15.18
C TYR A 56 7.49 -58.87 14.04
N PRO A 57 6.82 -59.95 13.60
CA PRO A 57 5.82 -59.89 12.53
C PRO A 57 4.73 -58.83 12.77
N PHE A 58 4.36 -58.61 14.03
CA PHE A 58 3.41 -57.57 14.44
C PHE A 58 3.96 -56.14 14.20
N ASP A 59 5.24 -55.91 14.47
CA ASP A 59 5.89 -54.62 14.24
C ASP A 59 5.97 -54.29 12.74
N LYS A 60 6.14 -55.29 11.87
CA LYS A 60 6.06 -55.09 10.42
C LYS A 60 4.66 -54.64 9.97
N TYR A 61 3.61 -55.16 10.60
CA TYR A 61 2.24 -54.75 10.32
C TYR A 61 1.99 -53.32 10.78
N ILE A 62 2.37 -52.98 12.02
CA ILE A 62 2.28 -51.62 12.57
C ILE A 62 3.05 -50.62 11.70
N LEU A 63 4.27 -50.96 11.26
CA LEU A 63 5.08 -50.11 10.38
C LEU A 63 4.43 -49.94 8.99
N LYS A 64 3.80 -50.99 8.46
CA LYS A 64 3.10 -50.94 7.17
C LYS A 64 1.85 -50.07 7.25
N GLU A 65 1.05 -50.21 8.29
CA GLU A 65 -0.13 -49.38 8.51
C GLU A 65 0.22 -47.93 8.86
N SER A 66 1.28 -47.70 9.64
CA SER A 66 1.82 -46.36 9.88
C SER A 66 2.25 -45.68 8.56
N LYS A 67 2.96 -46.40 7.68
CA LYS A 67 3.35 -45.88 6.36
C LYS A 67 2.14 -45.62 5.46
N ARG A 68 1.11 -46.46 5.52
CA ARG A 68 -0.14 -46.31 4.76
C ARG A 68 -0.92 -45.09 5.23
N HIS A 69 -1.11 -44.97 6.54
CA HIS A 69 -1.76 -43.83 7.18
C HIS A 69 -1.01 -42.53 6.86
N ASN A 70 0.32 -42.51 6.96
CA ASN A 70 1.12 -41.33 6.64
C ASN A 70 1.02 -40.96 5.15
N LYS A 71 0.95 -41.96 4.25
CA LYS A 71 0.70 -41.73 2.82
C LYS A 71 -0.69 -41.12 2.59
N GLU A 72 -1.73 -41.64 3.24
CA GLU A 72 -3.10 -41.13 3.14
C GLU A 72 -3.25 -39.72 3.72
N VAL A 73 -2.62 -39.44 4.88
CA VAL A 73 -2.54 -38.11 5.48
C VAL A 73 -1.82 -37.14 4.53
N LYS A 74 -0.68 -37.55 3.95
CA LYS A 74 0.03 -36.73 2.94
C LYS A 74 -0.84 -36.46 1.72
N GLN A 75 -1.63 -37.44 1.26
CA GLN A 75 -2.53 -37.28 0.13
C GLN A 75 -3.73 -36.36 0.44
N ARG A 76 -4.26 -36.40 1.68
CA ARG A 76 -5.28 -35.47 2.15
C ARG A 76 -4.74 -34.05 2.31
N LEU A 77 -3.54 -33.89 2.88
CA LEU A 77 -2.87 -32.58 3.01
C LEU A 77 -2.56 -31.95 1.64
N LEU A 78 -2.24 -32.76 0.63
CA LEU A 78 -2.06 -32.30 -0.75
C LEU A 78 -3.39 -31.92 -1.42
N HIS A 79 -4.52 -32.51 -1.00
CA HIS A 79 -5.85 -32.25 -1.57
C HIS A 79 -6.57 -31.07 -0.87
N GLU A 80 -6.32 -30.85 0.42
CA GLU A 80 -6.82 -29.70 1.19
C GLU A 80 -5.93 -28.45 1.04
N GLY A 81 -4.66 -28.62 0.65
CA GLY A 81 -3.70 -27.55 0.39
C GLY A 81 -3.59 -27.12 -1.07
N SER A 82 -4.69 -27.05 -1.82
CA SER A 82 -4.68 -26.58 -3.23
C SER A 82 -4.72 -25.05 -3.38
N GLY A 83 -4.46 -24.30 -2.31
CA GLY A 83 -4.06 -22.90 -2.42
C GLY A 83 -2.70 -22.82 -3.09
N ASN A 84 -2.61 -22.12 -4.23
CA ASN A 84 -1.34 -21.83 -4.89
C ASN A 84 -0.33 -21.33 -3.83
N MET A 85 0.81 -22.01 -3.67
CA MET A 85 1.83 -21.62 -2.68
C MET A 85 2.22 -20.15 -2.80
N GLY A 86 2.19 -19.58 -4.02
CA GLY A 86 2.38 -18.16 -4.26
C GLY A 86 1.27 -17.27 -3.68
N ASP A 87 0.02 -17.69 -3.72
CA ASP A 87 -1.12 -17.00 -3.10
C ASP A 87 -0.99 -16.99 -1.57
N MET A 88 -0.60 -18.11 -0.97
CA MET A 88 -0.35 -18.20 0.47
C MET A 88 0.78 -17.26 0.93
N ILE A 89 1.89 -17.24 0.20
CA ILE A 89 3.02 -16.33 0.50
C ILE A 89 2.61 -14.87 0.33
N SER A 90 1.83 -14.56 -0.72
CA SER A 90 1.28 -13.23 -0.95
C SER A 90 0.41 -12.80 0.23
N LYS A 91 -0.60 -13.60 0.60
CA LYS A 91 -1.50 -13.30 1.72
C LYS A 91 -0.75 -13.12 3.04
N TRP A 92 0.27 -13.94 3.29
CA TRP A 92 1.11 -13.79 4.46
C TRP A 92 1.88 -12.46 4.46
N TRP A 93 2.50 -12.08 3.33
CA TRP A 93 3.22 -10.81 3.19
C TRP A 93 2.32 -9.60 3.46
N TRP A 94 1.07 -9.67 2.98
CA TRP A 94 0.09 -8.60 3.14
C TRP A 94 -0.69 -8.66 4.46
N GLY A 95 -0.53 -9.72 5.25
CA GLY A 95 -1.28 -9.96 6.49
C GLY A 95 -2.79 -10.20 6.26
N GLY A 96 -3.17 -10.75 5.12
CA GLY A 96 -4.56 -10.90 4.66
C GLY A 96 -4.65 -10.92 3.14
N ASP A 97 -5.87 -10.90 2.60
CA ASP A 97 -6.07 -10.76 1.15
C ASP A 97 -5.65 -9.33 0.71
N PRO A 98 -4.63 -9.17 -0.16
CA PRO A 98 -4.21 -7.85 -0.62
C PRO A 98 -5.22 -7.13 -1.49
N ASP A 99 -6.15 -7.88 -2.08
CA ASP A 99 -7.10 -7.41 -3.09
C ASP A 99 -8.53 -7.29 -2.51
N GLU A 100 -8.72 -7.68 -1.24
CA GLU A 100 -9.90 -7.33 -0.44
C GLU A 100 -10.01 -5.81 -0.32
N ARG A 101 -11.20 -5.30 -0.57
CA ARG A 101 -11.50 -3.86 -0.62
C ARG A 101 -12.22 -3.43 0.65
N ASP A 102 -11.77 -2.32 1.20
CA ASP A 102 -12.47 -1.64 2.28
C ASP A 102 -13.83 -1.11 1.79
N GLU A 103 -14.88 -1.27 2.59
CA GLU A 103 -16.26 -0.92 2.20
C GLU A 103 -16.45 0.59 2.01
N LEU A 104 -15.72 1.42 2.77
CA LEU A 104 -15.86 2.87 2.73
C LEU A 104 -15.08 3.49 1.57
N SER A 105 -13.82 3.09 1.41
CA SER A 105 -12.91 3.65 0.42
C SER A 105 -12.92 2.92 -0.92
N GLY A 106 -13.40 1.68 -0.97
CA GLY A 106 -13.31 0.81 -2.14
C GLY A 106 -11.86 0.45 -2.53
N MET A 107 -10.87 0.80 -1.70
CA MET A 107 -9.46 0.56 -1.95
C MET A 107 -9.00 -0.72 -1.26
N SER A 108 -8.12 -1.47 -1.94
CA SER A 108 -7.45 -2.61 -1.34
C SER A 108 -6.10 -2.24 -0.71
N ARG A 109 -5.49 -3.16 0.05
CA ARG A 109 -4.13 -2.98 0.59
C ARG A 109 -3.11 -2.75 -0.52
N ARG A 110 -3.29 -3.42 -1.66
CA ARG A 110 -2.46 -3.22 -2.85
C ARG A 110 -2.65 -1.83 -3.44
N ASP A 111 -3.88 -1.33 -3.50
CA ASP A 111 -4.15 0.02 -3.99
C ASP A 111 -3.48 1.09 -3.11
N ILE A 112 -3.62 0.95 -1.79
CA ILE A 112 -2.98 1.84 -0.81
C ILE A 112 -1.47 1.86 -1.00
N TYR A 113 -0.84 0.68 -1.08
CA TYR A 113 0.60 0.56 -1.30
C TYR A 113 1.04 1.22 -2.62
N ASN A 114 0.32 0.98 -3.71
CA ASN A 114 0.63 1.54 -5.02
C ASN A 114 0.60 3.08 -4.99
N VAL A 115 -0.44 3.66 -4.39
CA VAL A 115 -0.59 5.11 -4.28
C VAL A 115 0.50 5.70 -3.38
N GLN A 116 0.72 5.14 -2.18
CA GLN A 116 1.74 5.65 -1.24
C GLN A 116 3.16 5.55 -1.80
N LYS A 117 3.50 4.43 -2.44
CA LYS A 117 4.83 4.23 -3.03
C LYS A 117 5.08 5.20 -4.19
N SER A 118 4.11 5.34 -5.10
CA SER A 118 4.25 6.24 -6.25
C SER A 118 4.15 7.73 -5.86
N TRP A 119 3.45 8.05 -4.77
CA TRP A 119 3.35 9.41 -4.24
C TRP A 119 4.67 9.92 -3.63
N THR A 120 5.46 9.04 -3.02
CA THR A 120 6.71 9.41 -2.33
C THR A 120 7.65 10.29 -3.18
N PRO A 121 8.06 9.90 -4.40
CA PRO A 121 8.89 10.75 -5.26
C PRO A 121 8.17 11.99 -5.78
N ILE A 122 6.84 11.96 -5.93
CA ILE A 122 6.03 13.13 -6.34
C ILE A 122 6.07 14.19 -5.24
N TYR A 123 5.89 13.79 -3.99
CA TYR A 123 5.86 14.70 -2.85
C TYR A 123 7.25 15.27 -2.50
N ALA A 124 8.33 14.55 -2.83
CA ALA A 124 9.70 15.06 -2.66
C ALA A 124 9.94 16.40 -3.38
N ASN A 125 9.25 16.66 -4.49
CA ASN A 125 9.20 17.97 -5.16
C ASN A 125 7.78 18.56 -5.14
N ALA A 126 7.18 18.68 -3.95
CA ALA A 126 5.79 19.11 -3.79
C ALA A 126 5.48 20.42 -4.53
N THR A 127 6.27 21.47 -4.35
CA THR A 127 5.98 22.76 -5.00
C THR A 127 6.11 22.71 -6.51
N GLY A 128 7.16 22.07 -7.04
CA GLY A 128 7.38 21.97 -8.49
C GLY A 128 6.30 21.12 -9.17
N ASN A 129 5.97 19.96 -8.59
CA ASN A 129 4.93 19.09 -9.13
C ASN A 129 3.52 19.70 -8.95
N GLY A 130 3.26 20.38 -7.83
CA GLY A 130 2.03 21.14 -7.64
C GLY A 130 1.88 22.24 -8.70
N PHE A 131 2.97 22.96 -9.02
CA PHE A 131 2.95 23.96 -10.08
C PHE A 131 2.65 23.33 -11.45
N LEU A 132 3.27 22.19 -11.78
CA LEU A 132 2.99 21.47 -13.02
C LEU A 132 1.51 21.09 -13.14
N VAL A 133 0.90 20.56 -12.07
CA VAL A 133 -0.53 20.22 -12.04
C VAL A 133 -1.40 21.44 -12.34
N PHE A 134 -1.16 22.56 -11.65
CA PHE A 134 -1.96 23.78 -11.87
C PHE A 134 -1.70 24.44 -13.21
N LYS A 135 -0.47 24.38 -13.73
CA LYS A 135 -0.16 24.83 -15.09
C LYS A 135 -1.03 24.08 -16.10
N ARG A 136 -1.02 22.74 -16.08
CA ARG A 136 -1.84 21.90 -16.96
C ARG A 136 -3.35 22.11 -16.73
N LEU A 137 -3.77 22.37 -15.49
CA LEU A 137 -5.16 22.73 -15.16
C LEU A 137 -5.59 24.03 -15.83
N PHE A 138 -4.77 25.08 -15.77
CA PHE A 138 -5.12 26.37 -16.36
C PHE A 138 -5.04 26.36 -17.89
N GLU A 139 -4.21 25.50 -18.47
CA GLU A 139 -4.21 25.22 -19.91
C GLU A 139 -5.48 24.49 -20.35
N ALA A 140 -5.93 23.49 -19.58
CA ALA A 140 -7.14 22.70 -19.88
C ALA A 140 -8.45 23.44 -19.58
N ASP A 141 -8.47 24.27 -18.53
CA ASP A 141 -9.62 25.06 -18.11
C ASP A 141 -9.19 26.47 -17.66
N PRO A 142 -9.07 27.43 -18.60
CA PRO A 142 -8.68 28.80 -18.27
C PRO A 142 -9.57 29.48 -17.24
N ILE A 143 -10.85 29.06 -17.14
CA ILE A 143 -11.81 29.55 -16.14
C ILE A 143 -11.29 29.26 -14.72
N SER A 144 -10.66 28.10 -14.49
CA SER A 144 -10.10 27.74 -13.18
C SER A 144 -9.04 28.73 -12.68
N LYS A 145 -8.32 29.41 -13.58
CA LYS A 145 -7.33 30.44 -13.21
C LYS A 145 -8.00 31.69 -12.62
N THR A 146 -9.24 31.99 -13.00
CA THR A 146 -9.96 33.20 -12.57
C THR A 146 -10.32 33.20 -11.08
N PHE A 147 -10.41 32.02 -10.44
CA PHE A 147 -10.61 31.90 -8.99
C PHE A 147 -9.39 32.41 -8.20
N PHE A 148 -8.22 32.45 -8.81
CA PHE A 148 -6.99 32.94 -8.21
C PHE A 148 -6.75 34.41 -8.55
N LYS A 149 -7.49 35.32 -7.88
CA LYS A 149 -7.48 36.77 -8.15
C LYS A 149 -6.08 37.38 -8.29
N ASN A 150 -5.13 36.93 -7.48
CA ASN A 150 -3.75 37.46 -7.44
C ASN A 150 -2.86 37.03 -8.63
N ILE A 151 -3.28 36.02 -9.40
CA ILE A 151 -2.51 35.49 -10.54
C ILE A 151 -3.35 35.38 -11.82
N ALA A 152 -4.61 35.81 -11.80
CA ALA A 152 -5.56 35.63 -12.91
C ALA A 152 -5.04 36.20 -14.24
N ARG A 153 -4.30 37.31 -14.19
CA ARG A 153 -3.68 37.99 -15.36
C ARG A 153 -2.17 37.80 -15.47
N SER A 154 -1.56 37.04 -14.57
CA SER A 154 -0.12 36.83 -14.56
C SER A 154 0.31 35.86 -15.66
N SER A 155 1.48 36.11 -16.24
CA SER A 155 2.23 35.14 -17.03
C SER A 155 2.64 33.93 -16.18
N GLU A 156 3.11 32.86 -16.82
CA GLU A 156 3.60 31.66 -16.12
C GLU A 156 4.78 31.97 -15.19
N ALA A 157 5.73 32.80 -15.65
CA ALA A 157 6.90 33.19 -14.85
C ALA A 157 6.50 34.00 -13.60
N GLU A 158 5.58 34.96 -13.77
CA GLU A 158 5.04 35.73 -12.64
C GLU A 158 4.29 34.83 -11.65
N MET A 159 3.48 33.89 -12.16
CA MET A 159 2.76 32.92 -11.35
C MET A 159 3.70 32.03 -10.53
N ALA A 160 4.79 31.54 -11.14
CA ALA A 160 5.80 30.74 -10.46
C ALA A 160 6.50 31.50 -9.33
N SER A 161 6.67 32.81 -9.48
CA SER A 161 7.28 33.69 -8.48
C SER A 161 6.31 34.16 -7.37
N ASN A 162 4.99 34.03 -7.57
CA ASN A 162 3.99 34.57 -6.67
C ASN A 162 3.91 33.79 -5.33
N MET A 163 4.20 34.46 -4.21
CA MET A 163 4.25 33.81 -2.89
C MET A 163 2.91 33.23 -2.43
N TYR A 164 1.79 33.90 -2.72
CA TYR A 164 0.46 33.44 -2.32
C TYR A 164 0.06 32.18 -3.08
N PHE A 165 0.39 32.15 -4.37
CA PHE A 165 0.14 30.97 -5.19
C PHE A 165 1.03 29.80 -4.76
N ARG A 166 2.32 30.03 -4.50
CA ARG A 166 3.23 29.00 -3.96
C ARG A 166 2.73 28.43 -2.63
N ALA A 167 2.21 29.26 -1.73
CA ALA A 167 1.61 28.81 -0.48
C ALA A 167 0.37 27.92 -0.74
N HIS A 168 -0.47 28.28 -1.72
CA HIS A 168 -1.59 27.43 -2.13
C HIS A 168 -1.12 26.06 -2.65
N LEU A 169 -0.09 26.03 -3.50
CA LEU A 169 0.50 24.78 -4.01
C LEU A 169 1.05 23.89 -2.89
N ILE A 170 1.69 24.49 -1.88
CA ILE A 170 2.16 23.73 -0.71
C ILE A 170 0.97 23.14 0.05
N ASN A 171 -0.09 23.92 0.28
CA ASN A 171 -1.25 23.49 1.05
C ASN A 171 -2.02 22.33 0.39
N ILE A 172 -2.21 22.36 -0.93
CA ILE A 172 -2.87 21.25 -1.64
C ILE A 172 -2.02 20.00 -1.62
N MET A 173 -0.70 20.11 -1.86
CA MET A 173 0.20 18.96 -1.83
C MET A 173 0.30 18.35 -0.43
N ALA A 174 0.29 19.18 0.62
CA ALA A 174 0.25 18.72 2.01
C ALA A 174 -1.09 18.04 2.36
N SER A 175 -2.21 18.53 1.82
CA SER A 175 -3.54 17.94 2.02
C SER A 175 -3.67 16.58 1.34
N LEU A 176 -3.21 16.47 0.08
CA LEU A 176 -3.09 15.20 -0.63
C LEU A 176 -2.20 14.24 0.14
N ASN A 177 -1.01 14.68 0.54
CA ASN A 177 -0.09 13.85 1.33
C ASN A 177 -0.75 13.36 2.61
N THR A 178 -1.39 14.23 3.39
CA THR A 178 -2.08 13.85 4.63
C THR A 178 -3.15 12.78 4.38
N SER A 179 -3.94 12.92 3.32
CA SER A 179 -4.94 11.89 2.97
C SER A 179 -4.30 10.57 2.54
N ILE A 180 -3.24 10.61 1.71
CA ILE A 180 -2.54 9.42 1.20
C ILE A 180 -1.85 8.64 2.33
N GLN A 181 -1.22 9.34 3.27
CA GLN A 181 -0.57 8.72 4.43
C GLN A 181 -1.57 8.09 5.42
N ASN A 182 -2.86 8.42 5.32
CA ASN A 182 -3.91 7.90 6.21
C ASN A 182 -4.96 7.06 5.48
N LEU A 183 -4.65 6.51 4.29
CA LEU A 183 -5.59 5.65 3.55
C LEU A 183 -5.92 4.34 4.28
N ASP A 184 -5.12 3.93 5.25
CA ASP A 184 -5.42 2.85 6.19
C ASP A 184 -6.54 3.21 7.19
N LYS A 185 -6.92 4.49 7.27
CA LYS A 185 -7.94 5.05 8.17
C LYS A 185 -8.98 5.84 7.36
N PRO A 186 -9.83 5.16 6.58
CA PRO A 186 -10.70 5.82 5.59
C PRO A 186 -11.70 6.81 6.22
N GLU A 187 -12.20 6.56 7.44
CA GLU A 187 -13.05 7.52 8.16
C GLU A 187 -12.34 8.85 8.46
N MET A 188 -11.04 8.84 8.75
CA MET A 188 -10.27 10.06 8.93
C MET A 188 -10.15 10.83 7.61
N VAL A 189 -9.87 10.13 6.51
CA VAL A 189 -9.74 10.73 5.17
C VAL A 189 -11.06 11.37 4.75
N LYS A 190 -12.19 10.68 4.93
CA LYS A 190 -13.54 11.22 4.70
C LYS A 190 -13.77 12.53 5.44
N LEU A 191 -13.46 12.61 6.73
CA LEU A 191 -13.62 13.86 7.50
C LEU A 191 -12.71 14.99 7.00
N LEU A 192 -11.50 14.67 6.54
CA LEU A 192 -10.61 15.65 5.89
C LEU A 192 -11.23 16.15 4.57
N MET A 193 -11.78 15.25 3.77
CA MET A 193 -12.41 15.58 2.49
C MET A 193 -13.69 16.40 2.66
N HIS A 194 -14.45 16.15 3.73
CA HIS A 194 -15.60 16.99 4.08
C HIS A 194 -15.20 18.45 4.30
N LYS A 195 -14.14 18.67 5.11
CA LYS A 195 -13.61 20.01 5.38
C LYS A 195 -13.08 20.68 4.11
N LEU A 196 -12.46 19.90 3.22
CA LEU A 196 -11.95 20.40 1.94
C LEU A 196 -13.10 20.86 1.04
N GLY A 197 -14.15 20.05 0.91
CA GLY A 197 -15.34 20.41 0.15
C GLY A 197 -16.04 21.65 0.70
N ASP A 198 -16.20 21.75 2.03
CA ASP A 198 -16.76 22.96 2.67
C ASP A 198 -15.94 24.22 2.38
N ALA A 199 -14.61 24.10 2.32
CA ALA A 199 -13.74 25.21 1.96
C ALA A 199 -13.91 25.64 0.50
N HIS A 200 -14.02 24.68 -0.43
CA HIS A 200 -14.20 24.96 -1.86
C HIS A 200 -15.60 25.50 -2.18
N ARG A 201 -16.62 25.07 -1.44
CA ARG A 201 -17.97 25.65 -1.51
C ARG A 201 -17.98 27.14 -1.22
N ARG A 202 -17.29 27.58 -0.16
CA ARG A 202 -17.17 29.01 0.18
C ARG A 202 -16.51 29.83 -0.93
N LEU A 203 -15.65 29.20 -1.71
CA LEU A 203 -14.96 29.81 -2.86
C LEU A 203 -15.76 29.68 -4.17
N LYS A 204 -16.97 29.11 -4.12
CA LYS A 204 -17.86 28.88 -5.27
C LYS A 204 -17.20 28.05 -6.38
N ILE A 205 -16.38 27.07 -5.98
CA ILE A 205 -15.83 26.08 -6.91
C ILE A 205 -16.89 25.02 -7.16
N GLU A 206 -17.16 24.72 -8.42
CA GLU A 206 -18.19 23.75 -8.82
C GLU A 206 -17.58 22.36 -9.06
N LYS A 207 -18.44 21.35 -9.19
CA LYS A 207 -18.03 19.97 -9.47
C LYS A 207 -17.20 19.86 -10.76
N ARG A 208 -17.50 20.69 -11.77
CA ARG A 208 -16.79 20.70 -13.06
C ARG A 208 -15.28 20.86 -12.87
N GLN A 209 -14.84 21.79 -12.02
CA GLN A 209 -13.42 22.07 -11.81
C GLN A 209 -12.69 20.89 -11.16
N PHE A 210 -13.37 20.14 -10.29
CA PHE A 210 -12.82 18.90 -9.73
C PHE A 210 -12.65 17.82 -10.82
N TRP A 211 -13.64 17.64 -11.70
CA TRP A 211 -13.50 16.67 -12.80
C TRP A 211 -12.35 17.01 -13.75
N VAL A 212 -12.19 18.28 -14.13
CA VAL A 212 -11.04 18.71 -14.93
C VAL A 212 -9.72 18.46 -14.18
N PHE A 213 -9.67 18.76 -12.88
CA PHE A 213 -8.49 18.46 -12.07
C PHE A 213 -8.16 16.96 -12.06
N LYS A 214 -9.16 16.09 -11.91
CA LYS A 214 -8.99 14.63 -12.00
C LYS A 214 -8.37 14.26 -13.35
N ASP A 215 -8.93 14.72 -14.46
CA ASP A 215 -8.44 14.38 -15.80
C ASP A 215 -6.98 14.82 -15.99
N VAL A 216 -6.64 16.03 -15.54
CA VAL A 216 -5.27 16.56 -15.59
C VAL A 216 -4.31 15.72 -14.74
N LEU A 217 -4.69 15.40 -13.50
CA LEU A 217 -3.86 14.60 -12.61
C LEU A 217 -3.63 13.20 -13.17
N MET A 218 -4.68 12.54 -13.66
CA MET A 218 -4.59 11.21 -14.28
C MET A 218 -3.73 11.22 -15.54
N ASN A 219 -3.84 12.26 -16.36
CA ASN A 219 -2.98 12.45 -17.53
C ASN A 219 -1.51 12.63 -17.14
N ILE A 220 -1.19 13.41 -16.10
CA ILE A 220 0.18 13.58 -15.59
C ILE A 220 0.73 12.25 -15.07
N LEU A 221 -0.04 11.53 -14.26
CA LEU A 221 0.36 10.23 -13.71
C LEU A 221 0.68 9.21 -14.82
N LYS A 222 -0.15 9.18 -15.87
CA LYS A 222 0.01 8.24 -16.98
C LYS A 222 1.10 8.65 -17.98
N ASN A 223 1.12 9.90 -18.43
CA ASN A 223 1.92 10.30 -19.59
C ASN A 223 3.22 11.01 -19.21
N ASP A 224 3.20 11.83 -18.17
CA ASP A 224 4.41 12.55 -17.72
C ASP A 224 5.23 11.66 -16.78
N LEU A 225 4.58 11.01 -15.80
CA LEU A 225 5.24 10.13 -14.83
C LEU A 225 5.34 8.66 -15.27
N LYS A 226 4.62 8.29 -16.33
CA LYS A 226 4.67 6.94 -16.93
C LYS A 226 4.47 5.81 -15.92
N LEU A 227 3.56 6.03 -14.96
CA LEU A 227 3.19 4.99 -14.01
C LEU A 227 2.50 3.83 -14.75
N SER A 228 2.72 2.61 -14.27
CA SER A 228 2.07 1.42 -14.84
C SER A 228 0.55 1.52 -14.72
N ASP A 229 -0.19 0.91 -15.66
CA ASP A 229 -1.66 0.93 -15.67
C ASP A 229 -2.27 0.46 -14.33
N ALA A 230 -1.69 -0.56 -13.69
CA ALA A 230 -2.14 -1.05 -12.38
C ALA A 230 -2.09 0.04 -11.29
N VAL A 231 -1.02 0.86 -11.28
CA VAL A 231 -0.85 1.97 -10.34
C VAL A 231 -1.81 3.11 -10.69
N VAL A 232 -1.99 3.42 -11.98
CA VAL A 232 -2.96 4.42 -12.44
C VAL A 232 -4.38 4.04 -12.01
N VAL A 233 -4.75 2.76 -12.09
CA VAL A 233 -6.05 2.27 -11.59
C VAL A 233 -6.19 2.46 -10.07
N SER A 234 -5.14 2.20 -9.29
CA SER A 234 -5.14 2.47 -7.84
C SER A 234 -5.31 3.97 -7.54
N TRP A 235 -4.70 4.85 -8.34
CA TRP A 235 -4.89 6.29 -8.25
C TRP A 235 -6.32 6.72 -8.59
N ASP A 236 -6.92 6.15 -9.64
CA ASP A 236 -8.31 6.45 -10.01
C ASP A 236 -9.28 6.09 -8.86
N ARG A 237 -9.07 4.96 -8.19
CA ARG A 237 -9.84 4.58 -6.99
C ARG A 237 -9.66 5.55 -5.85
N TYR A 238 -8.41 5.95 -5.56
CA TYR A 238 -8.13 6.96 -4.54
C TYR A 238 -8.84 8.28 -4.84
N ILE A 239 -8.75 8.79 -6.08
CA ILE A 239 -9.40 10.04 -6.47
C ILE A 239 -10.93 9.91 -6.39
N THR A 240 -11.47 8.77 -6.80
CA THR A 240 -12.91 8.49 -6.68
C THR A 240 -13.36 8.54 -5.22
N PHE A 241 -12.66 7.83 -4.33
CA PHE A 241 -12.94 7.85 -2.89
C PHE A 241 -12.94 9.26 -2.30
N ILE A 242 -11.91 10.07 -2.57
CA ILE A 242 -11.88 11.43 -2.02
C ILE A 242 -12.99 12.31 -2.64
N TYR A 243 -13.35 12.11 -3.90
CA TYR A 243 -14.38 12.90 -4.57
C TYR A 243 -15.79 12.55 -4.10
N ASP A 244 -16.05 11.29 -3.78
CA ASP A 244 -17.31 10.85 -3.17
C ASP A 244 -17.59 11.57 -1.83
N HIS A 245 -16.55 12.10 -1.19
CA HIS A 245 -16.65 12.86 0.06
C HIS A 245 -16.44 14.38 -0.10
N ILE A 246 -15.86 14.85 -1.20
CA ILE A 246 -15.74 16.28 -1.50
C ILE A 246 -17.00 16.80 -2.20
N LEU A 247 -17.42 16.15 -3.27
CA LEU A 247 -18.41 16.71 -4.21
C LEU A 247 -19.79 16.95 -3.57
N PRO A 248 -20.31 16.08 -2.68
CA PRO A 248 -21.58 16.35 -2.00
C PRO A 248 -21.54 17.62 -1.13
N ARG A 249 -20.36 18.00 -0.64
CA ARG A 249 -20.15 19.16 0.24
C ARG A 249 -20.10 20.49 -0.51
N LEU A 250 -20.00 20.45 -1.84
CA LEU A 250 -20.04 21.66 -2.68
C LEU A 250 -21.44 22.25 -2.79
N GLU A 251 -22.48 21.43 -2.59
CA GLU A 251 -23.89 21.80 -2.75
C GLU A 251 -24.68 21.81 -1.43
N SER A 252 -24.04 21.42 -0.32
CA SER A 252 -24.63 21.41 1.04
C SER A 252 -24.81 22.82 1.60
#